data_AF-A0A1H2GB99-F1
#
_entry.id   AF-A0A1H2GB99-F1
#
_cell.length_a   1.000
_cell.length_b   1.000
_cell.length_c   1.000
_cell.angle_alpha   90.00
_cell.angle_beta   90.00
_cell.angle_gamma   90.00
#
_symmetry.space_group_name_H-M   'P 1'
#
loop_
_entity.id
_entity.type
_entity.pdbx_description
1 polymer ?
#
loop_
_entity_poly.entity_id
_entity_poly.type
_entity_poly.pdbx_seq_one_letter_code
_entity_poly.pdbx_strand_id
1 'polypeptide(L)'
;MATVPTPPTPDRRDVIVRAPFLSTDFGEMVAWHDTEGPAIDIHLEPRDAGQRIDVSISPSEARILARQLTEIADTAQRAGWTPALLADARERYLPGLSDEQIIARLDALSERLGGFVLGFRGRVDWRAGRMLVAETGNELLDRAAAAVDTAEQHLAGYRQAVDQLGTVKAELDQVRTFFAHESEVGR
;
A
#
# COMPACT_ATOMS: atom_id res chain seq x y z
N MET A 1 -26.12 66.83 19.76
CA MET A 1 -26.29 65.68 18.86
C MET A 1 -25.22 64.67 19.23
N ALA A 2 -25.60 63.50 19.75
CA ALA A 2 -24.66 62.45 20.13
C ALA A 2 -24.36 61.57 18.93
N THR A 3 -23.07 61.37 18.64
CA THR A 3 -22.58 60.49 17.58
C THR A 3 -22.86 59.05 17.99
N VAL A 4 -23.75 58.36 17.28
CA VAL A 4 -23.97 56.91 17.44
C VAL A 4 -22.74 56.20 16.87
N PRO A 5 -22.02 55.38 17.64
CA PRO A 5 -20.98 54.54 17.08
C PRO A 5 -21.64 53.47 16.20
N THR A 6 -21.33 53.49 14.91
CA THR A 6 -21.71 52.43 13.97
C THR A 6 -21.10 51.11 14.48
N PRO A 7 -21.86 50.00 14.57
CA PRO A 7 -21.29 48.71 14.89
C PRO A 7 -20.20 48.35 13.86
N PRO A 8 -19.11 47.67 14.28
CA PRO A 8 -18.11 47.22 13.32
C PRO A 8 -18.80 46.36 12.27
N THR A 9 -18.56 46.69 11.00
CA THR A 9 -19.00 45.90 9.84
C THR A 9 -18.61 44.44 10.10
N PRO A 10 -19.52 43.46 9.98
CA PRO A 10 -19.19 42.07 10.23
C PRO A 10 -18.05 41.69 9.30
N ASP A 11 -16.99 41.15 9.90
CA ASP A 11 -15.81 40.66 9.20
C ASP A 11 -16.27 39.75 8.07
N ARG A 12 -15.97 40.13 6.82
CA ARG A 12 -16.45 39.41 5.64
C ARG A 12 -15.65 38.12 5.53
N ARG A 13 -16.08 37.11 6.26
CA ARG A 13 -15.54 35.75 6.16
C ARG A 13 -16.07 35.10 4.89
N ASP A 14 -15.20 34.99 3.89
CA ASP A 14 -15.52 34.27 2.67
C ASP A 14 -15.30 32.77 2.93
N VAL A 15 -16.39 32.02 3.06
CA VAL A 15 -16.35 30.56 3.28
C VAL A 15 -15.86 29.87 2.00
N ILE A 16 -14.81 29.07 2.15
CA ILE A 16 -14.20 28.31 1.05
C ILE A 16 -14.85 26.93 0.93
N VAL A 17 -14.91 26.18 2.03
CA VAL A 17 -15.49 24.82 2.04
C VAL A 17 -16.05 24.47 3.42
N ARG A 18 -17.10 23.64 3.42
CA ARG A 18 -17.68 23.02 4.61
C ARG A 18 -17.70 21.51 4.47
N ALA A 19 -17.33 20.81 5.53
CA ALA A 19 -17.35 19.35 5.60
C ALA A 19 -17.77 18.87 6.99
N PRO A 20 -18.40 17.70 7.13
CA PRO A 20 -18.60 17.08 8.45
C PRO A 20 -17.25 16.75 9.09
N PHE A 21 -17.13 16.84 10.43
CA PHE A 21 -15.91 16.47 11.14
C PHE A 21 -15.69 14.94 11.15
N LEU A 22 -16.70 14.18 11.58
CA LEU A 22 -16.77 12.71 11.48
C LEU A 22 -18.11 12.27 10.88
N SER A 23 -19.20 12.89 11.35
CA SER A 23 -20.53 12.86 10.76
C SER A 23 -21.25 14.17 11.08
N THR A 24 -22.38 14.41 10.44
CA THR A 24 -23.23 15.59 10.70
C THR A 24 -23.79 15.65 12.12
N ASP A 25 -23.75 14.54 12.87
CA ASP A 25 -24.26 14.48 14.24
C ASP A 25 -23.20 14.84 15.29
N PHE A 26 -21.93 14.94 14.89
CA PHE A 26 -20.81 15.30 15.76
C PHE A 26 -20.36 16.74 15.60
N GLY A 27 -20.40 17.27 14.38
CA GLY A 27 -19.90 18.62 14.12
C GLY A 27 -19.51 18.87 12.66
N GLU A 28 -19.02 20.07 12.40
CA GLU A 28 -18.56 20.53 11.09
C GLU A 28 -17.16 21.16 11.15
N MET A 29 -16.50 21.14 10.00
CA MET A 29 -15.28 21.88 9.72
C MET A 29 -15.57 22.90 8.63
N VAL A 30 -15.15 24.13 8.84
CA VAL A 30 -15.38 25.25 7.93
C VAL A 30 -14.04 25.90 7.62
N ALA A 31 -13.60 25.80 6.37
CA ALA A 31 -12.48 26.59 5.91
C ALA A 31 -13.00 27.91 5.35
N TRP A 32 -12.38 29.01 5.73
CA TRP A 32 -12.77 30.36 5.33
C TRP A 32 -11.53 31.25 5.24
N HIS A 33 -11.72 32.44 4.69
CA HIS A 33 -10.67 33.45 4.53
C HIS A 33 -11.21 34.82 4.94
N ASP A 34 -10.41 35.59 5.66
CA ASP A 34 -10.66 36.99 6.01
C ASP A 34 -9.43 37.89 5.76
N THR A 35 -9.34 39.02 6.46
CA THR A 35 -8.22 39.94 6.37
C THR A 35 -6.92 39.42 7.00
N GLU A 36 -6.99 38.46 7.92
CA GLU A 36 -5.83 37.83 8.57
C GLU A 36 -5.33 36.61 7.80
N GLY A 37 -6.20 35.98 7.00
CA GLY A 37 -5.84 34.95 6.03
C GLY A 37 -6.75 33.73 6.08
N PRO A 38 -6.32 32.58 5.53
CA PRO A 38 -7.11 31.35 5.57
C PRO A 38 -7.08 30.71 6.95
N ALA A 39 -8.24 30.37 7.48
CA ALA A 39 -8.42 29.65 8.74
C ALA A 39 -9.40 28.48 8.57
N ILE A 40 -9.32 27.52 9.49
CA ILE A 40 -10.22 26.37 9.58
C ILE A 40 -10.83 26.37 10.98
N ASP A 41 -12.14 26.57 11.05
CA ASP A 41 -12.90 26.41 12.28
C ASP A 41 -13.47 24.99 12.35
N ILE A 42 -13.30 24.36 13.50
CA ILE A 42 -13.85 23.05 13.85
C ILE A 42 -14.88 23.27 14.95
N HIS A 43 -16.14 22.98 14.63
CA HIS A 43 -17.27 23.11 15.53
C HIS A 43 -17.74 21.72 15.93
N LEU A 44 -17.53 21.33 17.18
CA LEU A 44 -17.98 20.05 17.73
C LEU A 44 -19.15 20.31 18.68
N GLU A 45 -20.29 19.70 18.37
CA GLU A 45 -21.49 19.73 19.20
C GLU A 45 -22.19 18.36 19.16
N PRO A 46 -21.64 17.35 19.84
CA PRO A 46 -22.25 16.03 19.88
C PRO A 46 -23.61 16.12 20.57
N ARG A 47 -24.68 15.64 19.90
CA ARG A 47 -26.08 15.83 20.33
C ARG A 47 -26.38 15.46 21.78
N ASP A 48 -25.68 14.47 22.32
CA ASP A 48 -25.95 13.92 23.65
C ASP A 48 -25.01 14.44 24.74
N ALA A 49 -24.00 15.26 24.39
CA ALA A 49 -22.96 15.67 25.32
C ALA A 49 -23.26 17.00 26.03
N GLY A 50 -24.15 17.84 25.46
CA GLY A 50 -24.40 19.20 25.97
C GLY A 50 -23.16 20.09 26.02
N GLN A 51 -22.08 19.69 25.33
CA GLN A 51 -20.80 20.37 25.28
C GLN A 51 -20.55 20.85 23.87
N ARG A 52 -20.08 22.08 23.75
CA ARG A 52 -19.67 22.69 22.50
C ARG A 52 -18.18 23.03 22.57
N ILE A 53 -17.45 22.62 21.55
CA ILE A 53 -16.03 22.93 21.40
C ILE A 53 -15.86 23.61 20.05
N ASP A 54 -15.32 24.82 20.07
CA ASP A 54 -14.93 25.57 18.87
C ASP A 54 -13.41 25.71 18.88
N VAL A 55 -12.75 25.22 17.83
CA VAL A 55 -11.30 25.37 17.64
C VAL A 55 -11.05 26.04 16.30
N SER A 56 -10.24 27.09 16.28
CA SER A 56 -9.76 27.70 15.04
C SER A 56 -8.28 27.38 14.86
N ILE A 57 -7.91 26.87 13.70
CA ILE A 57 -6.53 26.50 13.37
C ILE A 57 -6.15 26.99 11.97
N SER A 58 -4.86 27.26 11.78
CA SER A 58 -4.29 27.53 10.47
C SER A 58 -4.19 26.26 9.60
N PRO A 59 -4.09 26.38 8.27
CA PRO A 59 -3.81 25.25 7.38
C PRO A 59 -2.49 24.52 7.69
N SER A 60 -1.50 25.18 8.29
CA SER A 60 -0.26 24.53 8.75
C SER A 60 -0.50 23.64 9.96
N GLU A 61 -1.23 24.13 10.97
CA GLU A 61 -1.57 23.38 12.18
C GLU A 61 -2.48 22.20 11.85
N ALA A 62 -3.45 22.39 10.94
CA ALA A 62 -4.31 21.30 10.47
C ALA A 62 -3.50 20.14 9.85
N ARG A 63 -2.43 20.44 9.09
CA ARG A 63 -1.55 19.41 8.53
C ARG A 63 -0.72 18.70 9.60
N ILE A 64 -0.30 19.42 10.65
CA ILE A 64 0.41 18.83 11.80
C ILE A 64 -0.54 17.89 12.56
N LEU A 65 -1.74 18.37 12.88
CA LEU A 65 -2.76 17.58 13.58
C LEU A 65 -3.13 16.33 12.79
N ALA A 66 -3.35 16.46 11.48
CA ALA A 66 -3.63 15.30 10.62
C ALA A 66 -2.54 14.23 10.71
N ARG A 67 -1.26 14.64 10.66
CA ARG A 67 -0.13 13.71 10.82
C ARG A 67 -0.13 13.02 12.18
N GLN A 68 -0.34 13.77 13.26
CA GLN A 68 -0.39 13.21 14.60
C GLN A 68 -1.54 12.21 14.76
N LEU A 69 -2.72 12.51 14.20
CA LEU A 69 -3.86 11.60 14.21
C LEU A 69 -3.56 10.31 13.43
N THR A 70 -2.89 10.41 12.28
CA THR A 70 -2.43 9.24 11.52
C THR A 70 -1.45 8.39 12.33
N GLU A 71 -0.42 9.01 12.93
CA GLU A 71 0.58 8.29 13.75
C GLU A 71 -0.05 7.56 14.96
N ILE A 72 -1.03 8.21 15.61
CA ILE A 72 -1.78 7.60 16.72
C ILE A 72 -2.65 6.44 16.21
N ALA A 73 -3.35 6.61 15.09
CA ALA A 73 -4.18 5.58 14.49
C ALA A 73 -3.34 4.35 14.11
N ASP A 74 -2.18 4.55 13.49
CA ASP A 74 -1.25 3.47 13.12
C ASP A 74 -0.74 2.72 14.36
N THR A 75 -0.41 3.46 15.43
CA THR A 75 0.02 2.88 16.71
C THR A 75 -1.08 2.06 17.35
N ALA A 76 -2.30 2.60 17.41
CA ALA A 76 -3.46 1.92 17.98
C ALA A 76 -3.82 0.66 17.18
N GLN A 77 -3.74 0.73 15.85
CA GLN A 77 -3.96 -0.41 14.97
C GLN A 77 -2.91 -1.49 15.19
N ARG A 78 -1.62 -1.12 15.28
CA ARG A 78 -0.54 -2.07 15.57
C ARG A 78 -0.69 -2.74 16.92
N ALA A 79 -1.20 -2.04 17.93
CA ALA A 79 -1.53 -2.66 19.21
C ALA A 79 -2.62 -3.75 19.08
N GLY A 80 -3.44 -3.71 18.02
CA GLY A 80 -4.41 -4.74 17.65
C GLY A 80 -3.79 -6.03 17.12
N TRP A 81 -2.51 -6.02 16.69
CA TRP A 81 -1.78 -7.20 16.22
C TRP A 81 -1.29 -8.08 17.38
N THR A 82 -2.24 -8.58 18.16
CA THR A 82 -1.95 -9.44 19.31
C THR A 82 -1.36 -10.79 18.87
N PRO A 83 -0.59 -11.49 19.73
CA PRO A 83 -0.08 -12.83 19.41
C PRO A 83 -1.18 -13.84 19.05
N ALA A 84 -2.37 -13.70 19.65
CA ALA A 84 -3.52 -14.56 19.35
C ALA A 84 -4.05 -14.31 17.93
N LEU A 85 -4.14 -13.06 17.50
CA LEU A 85 -4.44 -12.71 16.11
C LEU A 85 -3.32 -13.21 15.18
N LEU A 86 -2.06 -13.05 15.62
CA LEU A 86 -0.83 -13.63 15.08
C LEU A 86 -1.02 -15.05 14.57
N ALA A 87 -1.34 -15.90 15.55
CA ALA A 87 -1.57 -17.30 15.37
C ALA A 87 -2.78 -17.61 14.47
N ASP A 88 -3.91 -16.93 14.67
CA ASP A 88 -5.13 -17.12 13.87
C ASP A 88 -4.89 -16.79 12.39
N ALA A 89 -4.20 -15.68 12.11
CA ALA A 89 -3.86 -15.25 10.77
C ALA A 89 -2.93 -16.24 10.07
N ARG A 90 -1.90 -16.73 10.78
CA ARG A 90 -0.99 -17.78 10.30
C ARG A 90 -1.73 -19.06 9.96
N GLU A 91 -2.59 -19.52 10.85
CA GLU A 91 -3.29 -20.80 10.68
C GLU A 91 -4.27 -20.75 9.50
N ARG A 92 -4.99 -19.64 9.35
CA ARG A 92 -6.12 -19.56 8.40
C ARG A 92 -5.79 -18.97 7.04
N TYR A 93 -4.88 -18.00 7.00
CA TYR A 93 -4.72 -17.16 5.80
C TYR A 93 -3.28 -17.14 5.29
N LEU A 94 -2.30 -17.19 6.18
CA LEU A 94 -0.89 -16.97 5.86
C LEU A 94 0.01 -18.10 6.41
N PRO A 95 -0.23 -19.36 6.02
CA PRO A 95 0.55 -20.48 6.52
C PRO A 95 2.02 -20.35 6.10
N GLY A 96 2.93 -20.62 7.05
CA GLY A 96 4.38 -20.57 6.83
C GLY A 96 5.02 -19.19 6.94
N LEU A 97 4.25 -18.12 7.16
CA LEU A 97 4.81 -16.79 7.38
C LEU A 97 5.19 -16.55 8.87
N SER A 98 6.29 -15.82 9.07
CA SER A 98 6.70 -15.33 10.40
C SER A 98 5.76 -14.24 10.91
N ASP A 99 5.77 -13.97 12.22
CA ASP A 99 4.93 -12.89 12.79
C ASP A 99 5.26 -11.54 12.15
N GLU A 100 6.53 -11.25 11.90
CA GLU A 100 6.98 -10.01 11.24
C GLU A 100 6.42 -9.88 9.82
N GLN A 101 6.43 -10.98 9.04
CA GLN A 101 5.85 -11.00 7.71
C GLN A 101 4.34 -10.82 7.73
N ILE A 102 3.66 -11.44 8.70
CA ILE A 102 2.21 -11.28 8.88
C ILE A 102 1.88 -9.84 9.27
N ILE A 103 2.61 -9.23 10.20
CA ILE A 103 2.44 -7.82 10.59
C ILE A 103 2.61 -6.91 9.37
N ALA A 104 3.67 -7.08 8.58
CA ALA A 104 3.91 -6.25 7.40
C ALA A 104 2.75 -6.33 6.40
N ARG A 105 2.17 -7.53 6.21
CA ARG A 105 1.00 -7.73 5.33
C ARG A 105 -0.26 -7.09 5.91
N LEU A 106 -0.49 -7.22 7.20
CA LEU A 106 -1.63 -6.61 7.87
C LEU A 106 -1.54 -5.08 7.87
N ASP A 107 -0.34 -4.52 8.06
CA ASP A 107 -0.09 -3.08 7.95
C ASP A 107 -0.40 -2.58 6.52
N ALA A 108 0.18 -3.22 5.49
CA ALA A 108 -0.07 -2.86 4.10
C ALA A 108 -1.55 -2.98 3.70
N LEU A 109 -2.22 -4.05 4.16
CA LEU A 109 -3.64 -4.23 3.91
C LEU A 109 -4.47 -3.16 4.62
N SER A 110 -4.09 -2.79 5.84
CA SER A 110 -4.81 -1.78 6.62
C SER A 110 -4.66 -0.39 6.03
N GLU A 111 -3.46 -0.02 5.57
CA GLU A 111 -3.24 1.22 4.83
C GLU A 111 -4.15 1.28 3.58
N ARG A 112 -4.20 0.18 2.81
CA ARG A 112 -5.03 0.08 1.61
C ARG A 112 -6.53 0.12 1.88
N LEU A 113 -6.97 -0.39 3.03
CA LEU A 113 -8.38 -0.45 3.41
C LEU A 113 -8.81 0.68 4.35
N GLY A 114 -7.92 1.59 4.76
CA GLY A 114 -8.25 2.64 5.72
C GLY A 114 -8.56 2.12 7.13
N GLY A 115 -7.85 1.08 7.58
CA GLY A 115 -7.94 0.51 8.93
C GLY A 115 -8.96 -0.62 9.12
N PHE A 116 -9.72 -1.00 8.07
CA PHE A 116 -10.73 -2.06 8.14
C PHE A 116 -10.15 -3.48 7.93
N VAL A 117 -9.23 -3.91 8.82
CA VAL A 117 -8.65 -5.27 8.77
C VAL A 117 -9.11 -6.15 9.94
N LEU A 118 -9.42 -5.54 11.08
CA LEU A 118 -9.96 -6.25 12.25
C LEU A 118 -11.48 -6.43 12.12
N GLY A 119 -11.93 -7.66 12.29
CA GLY A 119 -13.33 -8.04 12.45
C GLY A 119 -13.69 -8.29 13.92
N PHE A 120 -14.80 -9.02 14.14
CA PHE A 120 -15.35 -9.26 15.47
C PHE A 120 -14.38 -10.00 16.42
N ARG A 121 -14.26 -9.48 17.66
CA ARG A 121 -13.39 -9.98 18.74
C ARG A 121 -11.89 -9.91 18.44
N GLY A 122 -11.44 -8.93 17.65
CA GLY A 122 -10.00 -8.75 17.38
C GLY A 122 -9.41 -9.89 16.57
N ARG A 123 -10.21 -10.50 15.70
CA ARG A 123 -9.74 -11.44 14.66
C ARG A 123 -9.66 -10.72 13.33
N VAL A 124 -8.86 -11.23 12.39
CA VAL A 124 -8.86 -10.70 11.02
C VAL A 124 -10.25 -10.90 10.42
N ASP A 125 -10.80 -9.83 9.84
CA ASP A 125 -12.07 -9.92 9.11
C ASP A 125 -11.95 -10.95 7.98
N TRP A 126 -13.01 -11.73 7.75
CA TRP A 126 -12.96 -12.83 6.77
C TRP A 126 -12.68 -12.34 5.34
N ARG A 127 -13.16 -11.14 4.97
CA ARG A 127 -12.92 -10.56 3.65
C ARG A 127 -11.47 -10.09 3.55
N ALA A 128 -10.96 -9.44 4.59
CA ALA A 128 -9.55 -9.08 4.70
C ALA A 128 -8.64 -10.32 4.60
N GLY A 129 -8.99 -11.39 5.32
CA GLY A 129 -8.28 -12.67 5.27
C GLY A 129 -8.21 -13.28 3.86
N ARG A 130 -9.31 -13.25 3.09
CA ARG A 130 -9.28 -13.71 1.70
C ARG A 130 -8.41 -12.84 0.79
N MET A 131 -8.33 -11.54 1.05
CA MET A 131 -7.44 -10.65 0.29
C MET A 131 -5.98 -11.01 0.56
N LEU A 132 -5.60 -11.29 1.81
CA LEU A 132 -4.26 -11.74 2.18
C LEU A 132 -3.87 -13.05 1.46
N VAL A 133 -4.79 -14.02 1.38
CA VAL A 133 -4.57 -15.28 0.67
C VAL A 133 -4.36 -15.03 -0.83
N ALA A 134 -5.19 -14.18 -1.45
CA ALA A 134 -5.08 -13.88 -2.86
C ALA A 134 -3.77 -13.15 -3.21
N GLU A 135 -3.37 -12.17 -2.41
CA GLU A 135 -2.10 -11.46 -2.59
C GLU A 135 -0.90 -12.40 -2.47
N THR A 136 -0.88 -13.23 -1.42
CA THR A 136 0.19 -14.22 -1.21
C THR A 136 0.24 -15.25 -2.33
N GLY A 137 -0.93 -15.68 -2.83
CA GLY A 137 -1.05 -16.57 -3.97
C GLY A 137 -0.48 -15.95 -5.24
N ASN A 138 -0.83 -14.70 -5.55
CA ASN A 138 -0.33 -14.00 -6.73
C ASN A 138 1.19 -13.83 -6.68
N GLU A 139 1.77 -13.41 -5.54
CA GLU A 139 3.22 -13.30 -5.40
C GLU A 139 3.96 -14.63 -5.56
N LEU A 140 3.35 -15.74 -5.13
CA LEU A 140 3.92 -17.07 -5.35
C LEU A 140 3.86 -17.44 -6.83
N LEU A 141 2.75 -17.15 -7.51
CA LEU A 141 2.60 -17.38 -8.94
C LEU A 141 3.58 -16.54 -9.75
N ASP A 142 3.77 -15.27 -9.40
CA ASP A 142 4.73 -14.39 -10.07
C ASP A 142 6.17 -14.90 -9.91
N ARG A 143 6.54 -15.35 -8.70
CA ARG A 143 7.85 -15.98 -8.47
C ARG A 143 8.01 -17.28 -9.25
N ALA A 144 6.97 -18.10 -9.31
CA ALA A 144 7.00 -19.34 -10.06
C ALA A 144 7.14 -19.08 -11.58
N ALA A 145 6.40 -18.11 -12.11
CA ALA A 145 6.50 -17.68 -13.51
C ALA A 145 7.92 -17.19 -13.83
N ALA A 146 8.48 -16.29 -13.00
CA ALA A 146 9.84 -15.81 -13.20
C ALA A 146 10.90 -16.93 -13.14
N ALA A 147 10.71 -17.93 -12.27
CA ALA A 147 11.59 -19.09 -12.20
C ALA A 147 11.49 -19.98 -13.45
N VAL A 148 10.27 -20.17 -13.97
CA VAL A 148 10.03 -20.90 -15.23
C VAL A 148 10.65 -20.18 -16.42
N ASP A 149 10.46 -18.86 -16.54
CA ASP A 149 11.05 -18.05 -17.60
C ASP A 149 12.59 -18.13 -17.59
N THR A 150 13.18 -18.07 -16.39
CA THR A 150 14.63 -18.23 -16.22
C THR A 150 15.10 -19.62 -16.68
N ALA A 151 14.37 -20.68 -16.32
CA ALA A 151 14.69 -22.03 -16.74
C ALA A 151 14.56 -22.21 -18.26
N GLU A 152 13.53 -21.61 -18.87
CA GLU A 152 13.34 -21.62 -20.33
C GLU A 152 14.51 -20.96 -21.05
N GLN A 153 14.96 -19.79 -20.57
CA GLN A 153 16.13 -19.08 -21.12
C GLN A 153 17.40 -19.94 -21.05
N HIS A 154 17.64 -20.63 -19.93
CA HIS A 154 18.78 -21.54 -19.80
C HIS A 154 18.69 -22.72 -20.78
N LEU A 155 17.52 -23.34 -20.93
CA LEU A 155 17.30 -24.45 -21.86
C LEU A 155 17.46 -24.02 -23.33
N ALA A 156 16.99 -22.82 -23.69
CA ALA A 156 17.21 -22.25 -25.00
C ALA A 156 18.71 -22.04 -25.28
N GLY A 157 19.46 -21.53 -24.30
CA GLY A 157 20.92 -21.40 -24.39
C GLY A 157 21.62 -22.74 -24.61
N TYR A 158 21.20 -23.81 -23.91
CA TYR A 158 21.75 -25.15 -24.15
C TYR A 158 21.44 -25.68 -25.54
N ARG A 159 20.22 -25.47 -26.06
CA ARG A 159 19.87 -25.87 -27.42
C ARG A 159 20.74 -25.19 -28.46
N GLN A 160 20.95 -23.88 -28.33
CA GLN A 160 21.84 -23.12 -29.22
C GLN A 160 23.29 -23.64 -29.17
N ALA A 161 23.80 -23.97 -27.98
CA ALA A 161 25.14 -24.53 -27.84
C ALA A 161 25.25 -25.91 -28.52
N VAL A 162 24.22 -26.75 -28.42
CA VAL A 162 24.17 -28.05 -29.11
C VAL A 162 24.18 -27.86 -30.63
N ASP A 163 23.42 -26.90 -31.15
CA ASP A 163 23.38 -26.62 -32.60
C ASP A 163 24.75 -26.13 -33.13
N GLN A 164 25.44 -25.28 -32.36
CA GLN A 164 26.80 -24.82 -32.68
C GLN A 164 27.81 -25.98 -32.66
N LEU A 165 27.77 -26.83 -31.64
CA LEU A 165 28.64 -28.01 -31.56
C LEU A 165 28.36 -29.01 -32.69
N GLY A 166 27.09 -29.14 -33.11
CA GLY A 166 26.72 -29.95 -34.27
C GLY A 166 27.33 -29.42 -35.57
N THR A 167 27.35 -28.09 -35.74
CA THR A 167 28.00 -27.43 -36.89
C THR A 167 29.51 -27.68 -36.89
N VAL A 168 30.17 -27.47 -35.75
CA VAL A 168 31.62 -27.73 -35.60
C VAL A 168 31.95 -29.20 -35.89
N LYS A 169 31.13 -30.14 -35.41
CA LYS A 169 31.31 -31.56 -35.70
C LYS A 169 31.22 -31.85 -37.20
N ALA A 170 30.23 -31.28 -37.89
CA ALA A 170 30.06 -31.47 -39.33
C ALA A 170 31.25 -30.92 -40.13
N GLU A 171 31.78 -29.76 -39.75
CA GLU A 171 33.00 -29.19 -40.36
C GLU A 171 34.23 -30.10 -40.13
N LEU A 172 34.41 -30.59 -38.90
CA LEU A 172 35.50 -31.52 -38.58
C LEU A 172 35.40 -32.82 -39.38
N ASP A 173 34.19 -33.36 -39.56
CA ASP A 173 33.95 -34.55 -40.36
C ASP A 173 34.30 -34.30 -41.84
N GLN A 174 33.96 -33.13 -42.41
CA GLN A 174 34.38 -32.76 -43.77
C GLN A 174 35.90 -32.70 -43.92
N VAL A 175 36.58 -32.03 -42.98
CA VAL A 175 38.05 -31.94 -42.97
C VAL A 175 38.68 -33.33 -42.88
N ARG A 176 38.12 -34.21 -42.03
CA ARG A 176 38.57 -35.60 -41.90
C ARG A 176 38.43 -36.38 -43.21
N THR A 177 37.29 -36.25 -43.89
CA THR A 177 37.07 -36.91 -45.19
C THR A 177 38.04 -36.40 -46.26
N PHE A 178 38.29 -35.08 -46.30
CA PHE A 178 39.27 -34.49 -47.21
C PHE A 178 40.67 -35.10 -47.03
N PHE A 179 41.18 -35.13 -45.78
CA PHE A 179 42.51 -35.69 -45.51
C PHE A 179 42.58 -37.20 -45.75
N ALA A 180 41.51 -37.95 -45.50
CA ALA A 180 41.46 -39.38 -45.81
C ALA A 180 41.59 -39.61 -47.33
N HIS A 181 40.87 -38.83 -48.14
CA HIS A 181 40.95 -38.89 -49.60
C HIS A 181 42.36 -38.53 -50.12
N GLU A 182 42.94 -37.42 -49.65
CA GLU A 182 44.30 -37.01 -50.04
C GLU A 182 45.36 -38.08 -49.67
N SER A 183 45.16 -38.79 -48.56
CA SER A 183 46.08 -39.84 -48.11
C SER A 183 45.99 -41.14 -48.94
N GLU A 184 44.87 -41.37 -49.64
CA GLU A 184 44.67 -42.55 -50.50
C GLU A 184 45.18 -42.33 -51.93
N VAL A 185 45.16 -41.10 -52.44
CA VAL A 185 45.66 -40.73 -53.79
C VAL A 185 47.20 -40.77 -53.87
N GLY A 186 47.89 -40.72 -52.73
CA GLY A 186 49.35 -40.78 -52.64
C GLY A 186 49.97 -42.19 -52.57
N ARG A 187 49.19 -43.27 -52.69
CA ARG A 187 49.66 -44.66 -52.80
C ARG A 187 49.52 -45.20 -54.22
#